data_AF-A0A2J6T3I8-F1
#
_entry.id   AF-A0A2J6T3I8-F1
#
_cell.length_a   1.000
_cell.length_b   1.000
_cell.length_c   1.000
_cell.angle_alpha   90.00
_cell.angle_beta   90.00
_cell.angle_gamma   90.00
#
_symmetry.space_group_name_H-M   'P 1'
#
loop_
_entity.id
_entity.type
_entity.pdbx_description
1 polymer ?
#
loop_
_entity_poly.entity_id
_entity_poly.type
_entity_poly.pdbx_seq_one_letter_code
_entity_poly.pdbx_strand_id
1 'polypeptide(L)'
;MVDSIHKDTRIEILLRSPPGSPNYAMAAQLKLDENCPLWTPREASAGEEAELRKIRDIQGHIRRHMGSRGMSSITTQDMQTVLTANFAATWGQELPYYQYAVNAMDQGVRT
;
A
#
# COMPACT_ATOMS: atom_id res chain seq x y z
N MET A 1 9.07 19.36 2.10
CA MET A 1 9.76 18.08 1.81
C MET A 1 9.74 17.17 3.04
N VAL A 2 10.10 17.65 4.24
CA VAL A 2 9.97 16.86 5.47
C VAL A 2 8.50 16.52 5.79
N ASP A 3 7.59 17.47 5.64
CA ASP A 3 6.15 17.23 5.91
C ASP A 3 5.52 16.18 5.00
N SER A 4 5.98 16.05 3.75
CA SER A 4 5.48 15.02 2.84
C SER A 4 5.99 13.64 3.25
N ILE A 5 7.28 13.53 3.61
CA ILE A 5 7.88 12.27 4.10
C ILE A 5 7.17 11.78 5.36
N HIS A 6 6.87 12.68 6.30
CA HIS A 6 6.13 12.35 7.52
C HIS A 6 4.73 11.85 7.20
N LYS A 7 4.04 12.48 6.24
CA LYS A 7 2.70 12.07 5.82
C LYS A 7 2.72 10.70 5.13
N ASP A 8 3.68 10.46 4.24
CA ASP A 8 3.81 9.20 3.50
C ASP A 8 4.09 8.03 4.45
N THR A 9 5.09 8.18 5.32
CA THR A 9 5.43 7.19 6.35
C THR A 9 4.23 6.90 7.26
N ARG A 10 3.46 7.93 7.59
CA ARG A 10 2.28 7.82 8.44
C ARG A 10 1.18 6.98 7.81
N ILE A 11 0.95 7.10 6.51
CA ILE A 11 0.00 6.25 5.79
C ILE A 11 0.49 4.80 5.75
N GLU A 12 1.77 4.57 5.47
CA GLU A 12 2.35 3.21 5.46
C GLU A 12 2.22 2.50 6.81
N ILE A 13 2.49 3.24 7.90
CA ILE A 13 2.25 2.80 9.27
C ILE A 13 0.77 2.39 9.41
N LEU A 14 -0.15 3.29 9.11
CA LEU A 14 -1.59 3.03 9.28
C LEU A 14 -2.13 1.88 8.44
N LEU A 15 -1.53 1.58 7.29
CA LEU A 15 -1.89 0.44 6.44
C LEU A 15 -1.61 -0.91 7.10
N ARG A 16 -0.69 -0.98 8.07
CA ARG A 16 -0.29 -2.20 8.80
C ARG A 16 0.03 -3.34 7.83
N SER A 17 1.01 -3.11 6.97
CA SER A 17 1.40 -4.07 5.93
C SER A 17 1.77 -5.43 6.55
N PRO A 18 1.22 -6.55 6.05
CA PRO A 18 1.43 -7.87 6.63
C PRO A 18 2.83 -8.44 6.31
N PRO A 19 3.30 -9.46 7.04
CA PRO A 19 4.41 -10.30 6.60
C PRO A 19 4.13 -10.83 5.19
N GLY A 20 5.11 -10.73 4.30
CA GLY A 20 4.94 -11.04 2.87
C GLY A 20 4.75 -9.82 1.97
N SER A 21 4.53 -8.63 2.53
CA SER A 21 4.51 -7.38 1.76
C SER A 21 5.93 -6.81 1.53
N PRO A 22 6.17 -6.10 0.43
CA PRO A 22 7.41 -5.33 0.23
C PRO A 22 7.71 -4.34 1.36
N ASN A 23 6.71 -3.59 1.84
CA ASN A 23 6.91 -2.62 2.91
C ASN A 23 7.34 -3.28 4.24
N TYR A 24 6.72 -4.41 4.60
CA TYR A 24 7.12 -5.16 5.78
C TYR A 24 8.55 -5.69 5.64
N ALA A 25 8.89 -6.26 4.48
CA ALA A 25 10.23 -6.78 4.21
C ALA A 25 11.31 -5.70 4.31
N MET A 26 11.05 -4.53 3.73
CA MET A 26 11.96 -3.39 3.82
C MET A 26 12.14 -2.91 5.26
N ALA A 27 11.04 -2.75 6.02
CA ALA A 27 11.10 -2.33 7.41
C ALA A 27 11.87 -3.33 8.29
N ALA A 28 11.67 -4.63 8.07
CA ALA A 28 12.38 -5.70 8.76
C ALA A 28 13.88 -5.70 8.42
N GLN A 29 14.25 -5.62 7.14
CA GLN A 29 15.66 -5.60 6.71
C GLN A 29 16.43 -4.39 7.23
N LEU A 30 15.77 -3.23 7.27
CA LEU A 30 16.34 -1.99 7.79
C LEU A 30 16.27 -1.87 9.32
N LYS A 31 15.69 -2.87 10.01
CA LYS A 31 15.53 -2.89 11.47
C LYS A 31 14.79 -1.66 12.01
N LEU A 32 13.83 -1.13 11.25
CA LEU A 32 13.15 0.12 11.62
C LEU A 32 12.30 -0.02 12.88
N ASP A 33 11.85 -1.23 13.19
CA ASP A 33 11.06 -1.56 14.38
C ASP A 33 11.90 -2.21 15.50
N GLU A 34 13.23 -2.35 15.32
CA GLU A 34 14.10 -2.98 16.32
C GLU A 34 14.15 -2.12 17.60
N ASN A 35 13.70 -2.70 18.72
CA ASN A 35 13.54 -2.02 20.02
C ASN A 35 12.44 -0.94 20.05
N CYS A 36 11.57 -0.87 19.05
CA CYS A 36 10.38 -0.02 19.14
C CYS A 36 9.38 -0.58 20.16
N PRO A 37 8.63 0.29 20.86
CA PRO A 37 7.54 -0.15 21.71
C PRO A 37 6.49 -0.90 20.88
N LEU A 38 5.64 -1.66 21.58
CA LEU A 38 4.50 -2.32 20.95
C LEU A 38 3.72 -1.33 20.07
N TRP A 39 3.31 -1.82 18.91
CA TRP A 39 2.68 -1.02 17.87
C TRP A 39 1.38 -0.36 18.36
N THR A 40 1.46 0.91 18.72
CA THR A 40 0.32 1.73 19.18
C THR A 40 0.29 3.09 18.47
N PRO A 41 0.21 3.14 17.12
CA PRO A 41 0.08 4.41 16.43
C PRO A 41 -1.23 5.08 16.84
N ARG A 42 -1.23 6.42 16.87
CA ARG A 42 -2.47 7.18 17.06
C ARG A 42 -3.51 6.79 16.01
N GLU A 43 -4.77 7.03 16.32
CA GLU A 43 -5.86 6.85 15.36
C GLU A 43 -5.68 7.75 14.12
N ALA A 44 -6.21 7.31 12.99
CA ALA A 44 -6.24 8.09 11.77
C ALA A 44 -7.15 9.31 11.95
N SER A 45 -6.66 10.46 11.51
CA SER A 45 -7.47 11.65 11.28
C SER A 45 -8.43 11.42 10.12
N ALA A 46 -9.46 12.27 9.98
CA ALA A 46 -10.44 12.15 8.89
C ALA A 46 -9.79 12.17 7.49
N GLY A 47 -8.74 12.97 7.29
CA GLY A 47 -8.00 13.03 6.03
C GLY A 47 -7.20 11.76 5.76
N GLU A 48 -6.50 11.25 6.77
CA GLU A 48 -5.78 9.97 6.66
C GLU A 48 -6.75 8.81 6.38
N GLU A 49 -7.93 8.79 7.01
CA GLU A 49 -8.92 7.73 6.79
C GLU A 49 -9.47 7.76 5.36
N ALA A 50 -9.64 8.94 4.76
CA ALA A 50 -10.03 9.06 3.37
C ALA A 50 -8.95 8.49 2.43
N GLU A 51 -7.67 8.77 2.70
CA GLU A 51 -6.55 8.21 1.94
C GLU A 51 -6.43 6.68 2.12
N LEU A 52 -6.56 6.18 3.35
CA LEU A 52 -6.56 4.75 3.63
C LEU A 52 -7.70 4.04 2.93
N ARG A 53 -8.90 4.62 2.92
CA ARG A 53 -10.06 4.06 2.21
C ARG A 53 -9.77 3.93 0.73
N LYS A 54 -9.21 4.97 0.12
CA LYS A 54 -8.82 4.97 -1.29
C LYS A 54 -7.79 3.88 -1.62
N ILE A 55 -6.78 3.72 -0.77
CA ILE A 55 -5.77 2.66 -0.93
C ILE A 55 -6.44 1.27 -0.80
N ARG A 56 -7.28 1.07 0.21
CA ARG A 56 -8.01 -0.21 0.43
C ARG A 56 -8.96 -0.54 -0.73
N ASP A 57 -9.61 0.46 -1.32
CA ASP A 57 -10.47 0.28 -2.48
C ASP A 57 -9.65 -0.21 -3.67
N ILE A 58 -8.50 0.42 -3.96
CA ILE A 58 -7.56 -0.03 -4.99
C ILE A 58 -7.06 -1.45 -4.72
N GLN A 59 -6.69 -1.79 -3.48
CA GLN A 59 -6.34 -3.17 -3.11
C GLN A 59 -7.49 -4.14 -3.44
N GLY A 60 -8.74 -3.74 -3.22
CA GLY A 60 -9.92 -4.52 -3.61
C GLY A 60 -10.07 -4.70 -5.13
N HIS A 61 -9.75 -3.68 -5.93
CA HIS A 61 -9.72 -3.81 -7.39
C HIS A 61 -8.58 -4.71 -7.87
N ILE A 62 -7.38 -4.58 -7.30
CA ILE A 62 -6.22 -5.45 -7.61
C ILE A 62 -6.56 -6.91 -7.30
N ARG A 63 -7.12 -7.21 -6.11
CA ARG A 63 -7.50 -8.58 -5.73
C ARG A 63 -8.47 -9.21 -6.73
N ARG A 64 -9.49 -8.45 -7.15
CA ARG A 64 -10.47 -8.90 -8.15
C ARG A 64 -9.86 -9.13 -9.52
N HIS A 65 -8.99 -8.22 -9.96
CA HIS A 65 -8.30 -8.32 -11.26
C HIS A 65 -7.34 -9.50 -11.31
N MET A 66 -6.54 -9.70 -10.27
CA MET A 66 -5.55 -10.77 -10.23
C MET A 66 -6.18 -12.15 -10.05
N GLY A 67 -7.30 -12.24 -9.32
CA GLY A 67 -8.01 -13.51 -9.10
C GLY A 67 -7.07 -14.59 -8.58
N SER A 68 -6.94 -15.69 -9.32
CA SER A 68 -6.10 -16.84 -8.96
C SER A 68 -4.61 -16.69 -9.29
N ARG A 69 -4.20 -15.67 -10.07
CA ARG A 69 -2.79 -15.48 -10.48
C ARG A 69 -1.88 -15.14 -9.29
N GLY A 70 -2.44 -14.70 -8.18
CA GLY A 70 -1.69 -14.29 -6.98
C GLY A 70 -0.97 -12.94 -7.16
N MET A 71 -0.72 -12.25 -6.05
CA MET A 71 -0.21 -10.87 -6.06
C MET A 71 1.27 -10.76 -6.43
N SER A 72 2.03 -11.85 -6.31
CA SER A 72 3.46 -11.90 -6.69
C SER A 72 3.70 -11.79 -8.20
N SER A 73 2.64 -11.88 -9.01
CA SER A 73 2.70 -11.88 -10.48
C SER A 73 2.16 -10.59 -11.12
N ILE A 74 1.93 -9.54 -10.31
CA ILE A 74 1.44 -8.24 -10.79
C ILE A 74 2.44 -7.64 -11.78
N THR A 75 1.95 -7.25 -12.95
CA THR A 75 2.74 -6.59 -14.00
C THR A 75 2.32 -5.13 -14.20
N THR A 76 3.11 -4.37 -14.96
CA THR A 76 2.74 -3.01 -15.40
C THR A 76 1.44 -3.00 -16.21
N GLN A 77 1.16 -4.05 -16.97
CA GLN A 77 -0.09 -4.18 -17.72
C GLN A 77 -1.29 -4.31 -16.77
N ASP A 78 -1.15 -5.09 -15.70
CA ASP A 78 -2.20 -5.26 -14.69
C ASP A 78 -2.52 -3.92 -14.00
N MET A 79 -1.49 -3.15 -13.67
CA MET A 79 -1.65 -1.78 -13.15
C MET A 79 -2.42 -0.88 -14.12
N GLN A 80 -2.01 -0.84 -15.39
CA GLN A 80 -2.69 -0.03 -16.41
C GLN A 80 -4.15 -0.45 -16.54
N THR A 81 -4.44 -1.75 -16.58
CA THR A 81 -5.81 -2.26 -16.67
C THR A 81 -6.64 -1.88 -15.45
N VAL A 82 -6.13 -2.07 -14.23
CA VAL A 82 -6.86 -1.70 -13.00
C VAL A 82 -7.14 -0.20 -12.96
N LEU A 83 -6.14 0.63 -13.25
CA LEU A 83 -6.29 2.09 -13.19
C LEU A 83 -7.22 2.63 -14.27
N THR A 84 -7.09 2.15 -15.51
CA THR A 84 -7.95 2.62 -16.60
C THR A 84 -9.38 2.10 -16.48
N ALA A 85 -9.60 0.86 -16.03
CA ALA A 85 -10.94 0.30 -15.91
C ALA A 85 -11.77 0.91 -14.77
N ASN A 86 -11.12 1.38 -13.69
CA ASN A 86 -11.83 1.87 -12.50
C ASN A 86 -11.69 3.39 -12.28
N PHE A 87 -10.67 4.02 -12.86
CA PHE A 87 -10.30 5.41 -12.59
C PHE A 87 -9.86 6.19 -13.83
N ALA A 88 -10.37 5.85 -15.03
CA ALA A 88 -9.93 6.42 -16.32
C ALA A 88 -9.71 7.95 -16.31
N ALA A 89 -10.65 8.71 -15.72
CA ALA A 89 -10.60 10.17 -15.71
C ALA A 89 -9.53 10.74 -14.76
N THR A 90 -9.15 10.02 -13.72
CA THR A 90 -8.22 10.48 -12.67
C THR A 90 -6.98 9.59 -12.54
N TRP A 91 -6.72 8.71 -13.51
CA TRP A 91 -5.74 7.63 -13.39
C TRP A 91 -4.34 8.10 -12.96
N GLY A 92 -3.87 9.25 -13.44
CA GLY A 92 -2.59 9.83 -13.06
C GLY A 92 -2.52 10.27 -11.59
N GLN A 93 -3.65 10.68 -11.01
CA GLN A 93 -3.77 11.00 -9.58
C GLN A 93 -3.87 9.75 -8.70
N GLU A 94 -4.33 8.63 -9.26
CA GLU A 94 -4.48 7.35 -8.58
C GLU A 94 -3.18 6.53 -8.53
N LEU A 95 -2.25 6.80 -9.46
CA LEU A 95 -1.01 6.05 -9.58
C LEU A 95 -0.19 5.98 -8.27
N PRO A 96 -0.01 7.07 -7.49
CA PRO A 96 0.68 6.98 -6.21
C PRO A 96 -0.05 6.07 -5.20
N TYR A 97 -1.39 6.13 -5.15
CA TYR A 97 -2.20 5.28 -4.27
C TYR A 97 -2.15 3.81 -4.68
N TYR A 98 -2.03 3.52 -5.98
CA TYR A 98 -1.80 2.17 -6.47
C TYR A 98 -0.46 1.62 -5.99
N GLN A 99 0.61 2.42 -6.03
CA GLN A 99 1.91 2.00 -5.53
C GLN A 99 1.85 1.67 -4.03
N TYR A 100 1.21 2.52 -3.22
CA TYR A 100 0.97 2.24 -1.80
C TYR A 100 0.17 0.95 -1.61
N ALA A 101 -0.89 0.76 -2.40
CA ALA A 101 -1.73 -0.42 -2.33
C ALA A 101 -0.92 -1.71 -2.55
N VAL A 102 -0.14 -1.77 -3.63
CA VAL A 102 0.68 -2.94 -3.97
C VAL A 102 1.75 -3.20 -2.91
N ASN A 103 2.50 -2.18 -2.50
CA ASN A 103 3.59 -2.33 -1.52
C ASN A 103 3.11 -2.78 -0.13
N ALA A 104 1.87 -2.46 0.22
CA ALA A 104 1.23 -2.86 1.46
C ALA A 104 0.48 -4.20 1.39
N MET A 105 0.35 -4.81 0.21
CA MET A 105 -0.30 -6.12 0.05
C MET A 105 0.70 -7.27 0.24
N ASP A 106 0.22 -8.38 0.78
CA ASP A 106 0.98 -9.64 0.82
C ASP A 106 1.22 -10.13 -0.61
N GLN A 107 2.50 -10.21 -0.99
CA GLN A 107 2.99 -10.71 -2.26
C GLN A 107 3.88 -11.95 -2.08
N GLY A 108 3.96 -12.51 -0.87
CA GLY A 108 4.88 -13.60 -0.55
C GLY A 108 6.36 -13.20 -0.55
N VAL A 109 6.67 -11.92 -0.35
CA VAL A 109 8.04 -11.43 -0.20
C VAL A 109 8.66 -12.02 1.07
N ARG A 110 9.85 -12.60 0.95
CA ARG A 110 10.58 -13.15 2.10
C ARG A 110 11.41 -12.07 2.77
N THR A 111 11.33 -12.01 4.09
CA THR A 111 12.11 -11.11 4.96
C THR A 111 13.39 -11.75 5.45
#